data_AF-A0A0D1Z8P3-F1
#
_entry.id   AF-A0A0D1Z8P3-F1
#
_cell.length_a   1.000
_cell.length_b   1.000
_cell.length_c   1.000
_cell.angle_alpha   90.00
_cell.angle_beta   90.00
_cell.angle_gamma   90.00
#
_symmetry.space_group_name_H-M   'P 1'
#
loop_
_entity.id
_entity.type
_entity.pdbx_description
1 polymer ?
#
loop_
_entity_poly.entity_id
_entity_poly.type
_entity_poly.pdbx_seq_one_letter_code
_entity_poly.pdbx_strand_id
1 'polypeptide(L)'
;MSRHVIWCLWFSTNAKFPNQTHITPELKEKAKATGLEQLDFDGCSELYVKNWDDFEQFYGSPEYANNTLHRKDTANFMAMPLRIVVGVENVIFGQGLNSLGGGDGLHRDDLNPREFS
;
A
#
# COMPACT_ATOMS: atom_id res chain seq x y z
N MET A 1 15.77 -8.94 -15.68
CA MET A 1 14.52 -8.74 -14.92
C MET A 1 14.51 -7.32 -14.40
N SER A 2 13.67 -6.48 -14.97
CA SER A 2 13.47 -5.10 -14.54
C SER A 2 12.61 -5.14 -13.28
N ARG A 3 13.20 -4.84 -12.12
CA ARG A 3 12.46 -4.72 -10.86
C ARG A 3 11.79 -3.35 -10.86
N HIS A 4 10.56 -3.26 -10.40
CA HIS A 4 9.80 -2.01 -10.36
C HIS A 4 9.04 -2.00 -9.03
N VAL A 5 9.52 -1.23 -8.05
CA VAL A 5 8.87 -1.15 -6.74
C VAL A 5 8.04 0.13 -6.67
N ILE A 6 6.79 0.01 -6.24
CA ILE A 6 5.93 1.15 -5.90
C ILE A 6 5.91 1.30 -4.38
N TRP A 7 5.71 2.52 -3.92
CA TRP A 7 5.37 2.81 -2.54
C TRP A 7 3.89 3.19 -2.46
N CYS A 8 3.14 2.50 -1.62
CA CYS A 8 1.72 2.71 -1.41
C CYS A 8 1.58 3.42 -0.06
N LEU A 9 1.42 4.74 -0.06
CA LEU A 9 1.21 5.51 1.15
C LEU A 9 -0.29 5.57 1.45
N TRP A 10 -0.69 5.01 2.58
CA TRP A 10 -2.06 5.05 3.04
C TRP A 10 -2.17 5.89 4.31
N PHE A 11 -3.09 6.86 4.32
CA PHE A 11 -3.43 7.67 5.49
C PHE A 11 -4.33 6.85 6.38
N SER A 12 -3.80 6.53 7.56
CA SER A 12 -4.53 5.88 8.64
C SER A 12 -4.34 6.72 9.88
N THR A 13 -5.35 6.73 10.73
CA THR A 13 -5.43 7.52 11.96
C THR A 13 -4.32 7.23 12.99
N ASN A 14 -3.41 6.25 12.78
CA ASN A 14 -2.12 6.11 13.48
C ASN A 14 -1.10 5.27 12.67
N ALA A 15 0.19 5.55 12.86
CA ALA A 15 1.28 4.88 12.14
C ALA A 15 1.43 3.39 12.52
N LYS A 16 1.56 2.51 11.51
CA LYS A 16 1.82 1.07 11.64
C LYS A 16 2.98 0.65 10.76
N PHE A 17 3.66 -0.42 11.18
CA PHE A 17 4.85 -1.02 10.55
C PHE A 17 4.72 -1.15 9.03
N PRO A 18 5.82 -0.98 8.27
CA PRO A 18 5.78 -1.11 6.82
C PRO A 18 5.38 -2.54 6.43
N ASN A 19 4.26 -2.68 5.72
CA ASN A 19 3.89 -3.94 5.09
C ASN A 19 4.56 -4.00 3.71
N GLN A 20 5.13 -5.13 3.32
CA GLN A 20 5.74 -5.30 2.00
C GLN A 20 5.05 -6.43 1.26
N THR A 21 4.41 -6.08 0.15
CA THR A 21 3.81 -7.04 -0.77
C THR A 21 4.76 -7.29 -1.92
N HIS A 22 5.06 -8.56 -2.20
CA HIS A 22 5.77 -8.99 -3.40
C HIS A 22 4.81 -9.69 -4.36
N ILE A 23 4.84 -9.31 -5.63
CA ILE A 23 3.99 -9.88 -6.68
C ILE A 23 4.84 -10.82 -7.53
N THR A 24 4.58 -12.13 -7.41
CA THR A 24 5.30 -13.14 -8.19
C THR A 24 4.87 -13.11 -9.67
N PRO A 25 5.72 -13.59 -10.61
CA PRO A 25 5.36 -13.67 -12.02
C PRO A 25 4.07 -14.46 -12.27
N GLU A 26 3.83 -15.54 -11.53
CA GLU A 26 2.64 -16.37 -11.66
C GLU A 26 1.36 -15.61 -11.28
N LEU A 27 1.43 -14.73 -10.26
CA LEU A 27 0.32 -13.87 -9.88
C LEU A 27 0.06 -12.78 -10.93
N LYS A 28 1.10 -12.24 -11.56
CA LYS A 28 0.95 -11.30 -12.69
C LYS A 28 0.24 -11.96 -13.87
N GLU A 29 0.61 -13.19 -14.22
CA GLU A 29 -0.07 -13.92 -15.29
C GLU A 29 -1.54 -14.19 -14.97
N LYS A 30 -1.86 -14.58 -13.72
CA LYS A 30 -3.26 -14.73 -13.29
C LYS A 30 -4.04 -13.41 -13.34
N ALA A 31 -3.42 -12.29 -12.97
CA ALA A 31 -4.04 -10.98 -13.03
C ALA A 31 -4.41 -10.58 -14.47
N LYS A 32 -3.67 -11.03 -15.49
CA LYS A 32 -4.00 -10.77 -16.92
C LYS A 32 -5.35 -11.36 -17.33
N ALA A 33 -5.75 -12.47 -16.73
CA ALA A 33 -7.02 -13.11 -17.02
C ALA A 33 -8.24 -12.29 -16.55
N THR A 34 -8.04 -11.29 -15.66
CA THR A 34 -9.13 -10.45 -15.16
C THR A 34 -9.59 -9.39 -16.16
N GLY A 35 -8.79 -9.08 -17.19
CA GLY A 35 -9.06 -8.00 -18.14
C GLY A 35 -8.88 -6.58 -17.58
N LEU A 36 -8.47 -6.44 -16.31
CA LEU A 36 -8.19 -5.16 -15.67
C LEU A 36 -6.78 -4.66 -16.02
N GLU A 37 -6.63 -3.33 -16.06
CA GLU A 37 -5.32 -2.70 -16.22
C GLU A 37 -4.42 -3.06 -15.04
N GLN A 38 -3.22 -3.54 -15.33
CA GLN A 38 -2.24 -3.91 -14.33
C GLN A 38 -1.19 -2.83 -14.16
N LEU A 39 -0.93 -2.49 -12.90
CA LEU A 39 0.18 -1.63 -12.54
C LEU A 39 1.50 -2.42 -12.69
N ASP A 40 2.45 -1.85 -13.42
CA ASP A 40 3.72 -2.52 -13.72
C ASP A 40 4.72 -2.41 -12.56
N PHE A 41 4.50 -3.20 -11.51
CA PHE A 41 5.40 -3.31 -10.36
C PHE A 41 5.48 -4.73 -9.81
N ASP A 42 6.59 -5.09 -9.17
CA ASP A 42 6.85 -6.41 -8.58
C ASP A 42 6.90 -6.40 -7.05
N GLY A 43 6.84 -5.21 -6.44
CA GLY A 43 6.55 -5.07 -5.02
C GLY A 43 5.94 -3.72 -4.67
N CYS A 44 5.11 -3.70 -3.62
CA CYS A 44 4.69 -2.47 -2.97
C CYS A 44 5.09 -2.47 -1.49
N SER A 45 5.70 -1.38 -1.03
CA SER A 45 5.79 -1.11 0.40
C SER A 45 4.64 -0.20 0.81
N GLU A 46 3.94 -0.57 1.85
CA GLU A 46 2.86 0.21 2.41
C GLU A 46 3.32 0.94 3.65
N LEU A 47 3.03 2.24 3.73
CA LEU A 47 3.23 3.04 4.92
C LEU A 47 1.93 3.60 5.42
N TYR A 48 1.74 3.51 6.73
CA TYR A 48 0.65 4.15 7.43
C TYR A 48 1.18 5.35 8.21
N VAL A 49 0.62 6.51 7.92
CA VAL A 49 1.01 7.78 8.56
C VAL A 49 -0.23 8.47 9.12
N LYS A 50 -0.07 9.05 10.32
CA LYS A 50 -1.17 9.67 11.05
C LYS A 50 -1.70 10.93 10.38
N ASN A 51 -0.78 11.73 9.84
CA ASN A 51 -1.05 12.95 9.10
C ASN A 51 0.07 13.16 8.08
N TRP A 52 -0.15 14.11 7.18
CA TRP A 52 0.79 14.43 6.11
C TRP A 52 2.11 15.00 6.64
N ASP A 53 2.05 15.87 7.65
CA ASP A 53 3.21 16.55 8.21
C ASP A 53 4.22 15.56 8.82
N ASP A 54 3.74 14.52 9.51
CA ASP A 54 4.56 13.44 10.06
C ASP A 54 5.27 12.66 8.95
N PHE A 55 4.60 12.44 7.80
CA PHE A 55 5.21 11.80 6.64
C PHE A 55 6.31 12.66 6.03
N GLU A 56 6.06 13.96 5.83
CA GLU A 56 7.06 14.88 5.28
C GLU A 56 8.29 14.97 6.17
N GLN A 57 8.10 15.03 7.49
CA GLN A 57 9.21 15.01 8.46
C GLN A 57 10.00 13.69 8.39
N PHE A 58 9.30 12.55 8.33
CA PHE A 58 9.94 11.24 8.22
C PHE A 58 10.73 11.10 6.91
N TYR A 59 10.10 11.37 5.76
CA TYR A 59 10.70 11.21 4.44
C TYR A 59 11.86 12.21 4.21
N GLY A 60 11.72 13.43 4.72
CA GLY A 60 12.77 14.46 4.69
C GLY A 60 13.90 14.23 5.71
N SER A 61 13.77 13.26 6.61
CA SER A 61 14.78 13.03 7.64
C SER A 61 16.10 12.50 7.05
N PRO A 62 17.25 13.04 7.49
CA PRO A 62 18.56 12.51 7.08
C PRO A 62 18.74 11.04 7.47
N GLU A 63 18.10 10.61 8.56
CA GLU A 63 18.14 9.23 9.03
C GLU A 63 17.52 8.27 8.01
N TYR A 64 16.31 8.56 7.53
CA TYR A 64 15.65 7.75 6.51
C TYR A 64 16.44 7.75 5.18
N ALA A 65 16.91 8.92 4.75
CA ALA A 65 17.71 9.03 3.54
C ALA A 65 18.99 8.17 3.61
N ASN A 66 19.76 8.27 4.72
CA ASN A 66 21.03 7.56 4.87
C ASN A 66 20.86 6.06 5.12
N ASN A 67 19.83 5.66 5.86
CA ASN A 67 19.62 4.26 6.27
C ASN A 67 18.72 3.48 5.31
N THR A 68 18.06 4.15 4.36
CA THR A 68 17.19 3.49 3.38
C THR A 68 17.58 3.90 1.96
N LEU A 69 17.29 5.12 1.51
CA LEU A 69 17.43 5.50 0.09
C LEU A 69 18.89 5.47 -0.41
N HIS A 70 19.86 5.79 0.44
CA HIS A 70 21.27 5.92 0.06
C HIS A 70 22.13 4.69 0.42
N ARG A 71 21.53 3.62 0.99
CA ARG A 71 22.28 2.39 1.22
C ARG A 71 22.56 1.70 -0.11
N LYS A 72 23.80 1.20 -0.27
CA LYS A 72 24.23 0.48 -1.49
C LYS A 72 23.33 -0.71 -1.82
N ASP A 73 22.80 -1.38 -0.80
CA ASP A 73 21.94 -2.55 -1.00
C ASP A 73 20.56 -2.20 -1.56
N THR A 74 20.09 -0.98 -1.31
CA THR A 74 18.79 -0.50 -1.78
C THR A 74 18.66 -0.51 -3.30
N ALA A 75 19.75 -0.27 -4.02
CA ALA A 75 19.79 -0.37 -5.47
C ALA A 75 19.54 -1.80 -5.99
N ASN A 76 19.72 -2.84 -5.16
CA ASN A 76 19.48 -4.22 -5.56
C ASN A 76 17.99 -4.57 -5.54
N PHE A 77 17.20 -3.92 -4.69
CA PHE A 77 15.80 -4.30 -4.46
C PHE A 77 14.78 -3.17 -4.69
N MET A 78 15.21 -1.92 -4.83
CA MET A 78 14.33 -0.80 -5.17
C MET A 78 14.65 -0.24 -6.55
N ALA A 79 13.61 -0.03 -7.35
CA ALA A 79 13.71 0.60 -8.64
C ALA A 79 13.47 2.11 -8.50
N MET A 80 14.36 2.91 -9.10
CA MET A 80 14.23 4.37 -9.12
C MET A 80 13.80 4.84 -10.52
N PRO A 81 12.99 5.92 -10.62
CA PRO A 81 12.41 6.69 -9.51
C PRO A 81 11.31 5.90 -8.78
N LEU A 82 11.21 6.10 -7.46
CA LEU A 82 10.09 5.58 -6.68
C LEU A 82 8.79 6.22 -7.19
N ARG A 83 7.75 5.41 -7.34
CA ARG A 83 6.38 5.88 -7.61
C ARG A 83 5.58 5.77 -6.32
N ILE A 84 4.80 6.79 -6.01
CA ILE A 84 3.94 6.80 -4.82
C ILE A 84 2.46 6.82 -5.22
N VAL A 85 1.64 6.02 -4.52
CA VAL A 85 0.19 6.18 -4.49
C VAL A 85 -0.17 6.69 -3.10
N VAL A 86 -1.12 7.62 -3.02
CA VAL A 86 -1.49 8.34 -1.80
C VAL A 86 -3.01 8.24 -1.65
N GLY A 87 -3.51 7.72 -0.53
CA GLY A 87 -4.95 7.58 -0.31
C GLY A 87 -5.33 7.42 1.15
N VAL A 88 -6.60 7.64 1.48
CA VAL A 88 -7.16 7.34 2.81
C VAL A 88 -7.79 5.95 2.80
N GLU A 89 -7.66 5.21 3.89
CA GLU A 89 -8.35 3.93 4.03
C GLU A 89 -9.75 4.09 4.63
N ASN A 90 -10.72 3.43 4.00
CA ASN A 90 -12.04 3.22 4.56
C ASN A 90 -12.36 1.73 4.50
N VAL A 91 -12.82 1.16 5.61
CA VAL A 91 -13.25 -0.23 5.64
C VAL A 91 -14.62 -0.32 4.97
N ILE A 92 -14.67 -0.94 3.78
CA ILE A 92 -15.91 -1.10 3.02
C ILE A 92 -16.65 -2.37 3.41
N PHE A 93 -15.93 -3.44 3.77
CA PHE A 93 -16.50 -4.70 4.21
C PHE A 93 -15.76 -5.25 5.43
N GLY A 94 -16.53 -5.74 6.41
CA GLY A 94 -16.01 -6.40 7.59
C GLY A 94 -15.60 -5.45 8.72
N GLN A 95 -14.83 -5.99 9.67
CA GLN A 95 -14.53 -5.30 10.92
C GLN A 95 -13.50 -4.18 10.71
N GLY A 96 -13.87 -3.00 11.18
CA GLY A 96 -13.02 -1.84 11.28
C GLY A 96 -11.94 -2.00 12.33
N LEU A 97 -10.85 -1.26 12.16
CA LEU A 97 -9.86 -1.11 13.22
C LEU A 97 -10.35 -0.07 14.24
N ASN A 98 -11.34 -0.47 15.04
CA ASN A 98 -12.01 0.39 16.03
C ASN A 98 -11.03 1.01 17.03
N SER A 99 -9.93 0.32 17.37
CA SER A 99 -8.85 0.85 18.22
C SER A 99 -8.09 2.03 17.61
N LEU A 100 -8.29 2.30 16.33
CA LEU A 100 -7.72 3.42 15.59
C LEU A 100 -8.80 4.43 15.17
N GLY A 101 -10.05 4.27 15.60
CA GLY A 101 -11.14 5.19 15.20
C GLY A 101 -11.69 4.94 13.79
N GLY A 102 -11.32 3.83 13.14
CA GLY A 102 -12.00 3.35 11.94
C GLY A 102 -13.22 2.53 12.32
N GLY A 103 -14.37 2.82 11.70
CA GLY A 103 -15.61 2.06 11.90
C GLY A 103 -15.67 0.78 11.07
N ASP A 104 -16.60 -0.10 11.41
CA ASP A 104 -16.91 -1.30 10.63
C ASP A 104 -17.51 -0.92 9.27
N GLY A 105 -17.20 -1.72 8.25
CA GLY A 105 -17.82 -1.63 6.93
C GLY A 105 -19.12 -2.42 6.86
N LEU A 106 -19.57 -2.71 5.64
CA LEU A 106 -20.71 -3.59 5.40
C LEU A 106 -20.42 -5.01 5.91
N HIS A 107 -21.41 -5.59 6.58
CA HIS A 107 -21.45 -7.00 6.93
C HIS A 107 -22.25 -7.78 5.89
N ARG A 108 -22.10 -9.11 5.91
CA ARG A 108 -22.83 -10.00 5.00
C ARG A 108 -24.34 -9.78 5.06
N ASP A 109 -24.86 -9.47 6.23
CA ASP A 109 -26.29 -9.26 6.45
C ASP A 109 -26.80 -7.92 5.89
N ASP A 110 -25.89 -6.97 5.60
CA ASP A 110 -26.21 -5.70 4.94
C ASP A 110 -26.36 -5.86 3.41
N LEU A 111 -25.95 -6.99 2.85
CA LEU A 111 -26.05 -7.28 1.43
C LEU A 111 -27.40 -7.93 1.11
N ASN A 112 -28.30 -7.21 0.42
CA ASN A 112 -29.51 -7.79 -0.15
C ASN A 112 -29.16 -8.50 -1.48
N PRO A 113 -29.25 -9.84 -1.57
CA PRO A 113 -28.87 -10.57 -2.78
C PRO A 113 -29.80 -10.35 -3.99
N ARG A 114 -30.89 -9.58 -3.84
CA ARG A 114 -31.87 -9.31 -4.91
C ARG A 114 -31.58 -8.07 -5.77
N GLU A 115 -30.55 -7.30 -5.46
CA GLU A 115 -30.24 -6.05 -6.20
C GLU A 115 -29.11 -6.22 -7.24
N PHE A 116 -28.50 -7.41 -7.31
CA PHE A 116 -27.39 -7.71 -8.23
C PHE A 116 -27.75 -8.74 -9.32
N SER A 117 -29.04 -9.02 -9.51
CA SER A 117 -29.57 -9.92 -10.56
C SER A 117 -30.18 -9.17 -11.73
#